data_AF-A0A544XMN1-F1
#
_entry.id   AF-A0A544XMN1-F1
#
_cell.length_a   1.000
_cell.length_b   1.000
_cell.length_c   1.000
_cell.angle_alpha   90.00
_cell.angle_beta   90.00
_cell.angle_gamma   90.00
#
_symmetry.space_group_name_H-M   'P 1'
#
loop_
_entity.id
_entity.type
_entity.pdbx_description
1 polymer ?
#
loop_
_entity_poly.entity_id
_entity_poly.type
_entity_poly.pdbx_seq_one_letter_code
_entity_poly.pdbx_strand_id
1 'polypeptide(L)'
;MAALMAAGCSFEPERPKPPPAVAFTPQMAESVLAKVVAGVSRNGVADFCATFARSTATCETLLRDALRQCLLPGDKPVVKRSIHLPATDKYEETWQLVVQGRTLDGQKYVTDFPIVLSGGVPKAVLGIYWNGQGYGRNMDDPPTYTVPPQNACP
;
A
#
# COMPACT_ATOMS: atom_id res chain seq x y z
N MET A 1 -51.11 -26.88 -22.76
CA MET A 1 -50.45 -26.68 -21.44
C MET A 1 -48.96 -26.73 -21.66
N ALA A 2 -48.27 -25.62 -21.40
CA ALA A 2 -46.82 -25.49 -21.50
C ALA A 2 -46.16 -26.05 -20.23
N ALA A 3 -45.07 -26.80 -20.39
CA ALA A 3 -44.17 -27.15 -19.28
C ALA A 3 -42.75 -26.71 -19.68
N LEU A 4 -42.32 -25.57 -19.14
CA LEU A 4 -40.94 -25.09 -19.18
C LEU A 4 -40.11 -25.94 -18.20
N MET A 5 -39.14 -26.70 -18.70
CA MET A 5 -38.11 -27.29 -17.84
C MET A 5 -36.98 -26.27 -17.65
N ALA A 6 -36.81 -25.83 -16.41
CA ALA A 6 -35.76 -24.92 -15.99
C ALA A 6 -34.39 -25.61 -16.10
N ALA A 7 -33.49 -25.03 -16.89
CA ALA A 7 -32.08 -25.35 -16.84
C ALA A 7 -31.51 -24.82 -15.52
N GLY A 8 -31.25 -25.74 -14.58
CA GLY A 8 -30.56 -25.41 -13.34
C GLY A 8 -29.08 -25.15 -13.61
N CYS A 9 -28.64 -23.90 -13.51
CA CYS A 9 -27.23 -23.58 -13.39
C CYS A 9 -26.73 -24.11 -12.05
N SER A 10 -25.93 -25.18 -12.09
CA SER A 10 -25.15 -25.62 -10.93
C SER A 10 -24.07 -24.57 -10.64
N PHE A 11 -24.22 -23.82 -9.56
CA PHE A 11 -23.10 -23.09 -8.97
C PHE A 11 -22.14 -24.13 -8.39
N GLU A 12 -21.01 -24.34 -9.07
CA GLU A 12 -19.94 -25.15 -8.50
C GLU A 12 -19.42 -24.44 -7.24
N PRO A 13 -19.40 -25.11 -6.07
CA PRO A 13 -18.88 -24.50 -4.86
C PRO A 13 -17.43 -24.11 -5.09
N GLU A 14 -17.11 -22.82 -4.94
CA GLU A 14 -15.76 -22.31 -5.10
C GLU A 14 -14.84 -23.06 -4.13
N ARG A 15 -13.96 -23.90 -4.68
CA ARG A 15 -13.04 -24.68 -3.86
C ARG A 15 -12.16 -23.69 -3.08
N PRO A 16 -11.96 -23.90 -1.77
CA PRO A 16 -11.06 -23.06 -1.00
C PRO A 16 -9.70 -22.99 -1.70
N LYS A 17 -9.27 -21.77 -2.04
CA LYS A 17 -7.95 -21.54 -2.65
C LYS A 17 -6.89 -22.19 -1.74
N PRO A 18 -5.97 -23.01 -2.27
CA PRO A 18 -4.90 -23.58 -1.48
C PRO A 18 -4.17 -22.47 -0.70
N PRO A 19 -3.82 -22.69 0.58
CA PRO A 19 -3.08 -21.70 1.34
C PRO A 19 -1.79 -21.32 0.59
N PRO A 20 -1.39 -20.04 0.61
CA PRO A 20 -0.16 -19.62 -0.04
C PRO A 20 1.04 -20.46 0.43
N ALA A 21 1.90 -20.88 -0.50
CA ALA A 21 3.11 -21.65 -0.18
C ALA A 21 4.11 -20.90 0.72
N VAL A 22 3.97 -19.57 0.81
CA VAL A 22 4.78 -18.71 1.68
C VAL A 22 3.84 -17.96 2.61
N ALA A 23 4.04 -18.12 3.91
CA ALA A 23 3.32 -17.34 4.92
C ALA A 23 3.70 -15.86 4.78
N PHE A 24 2.72 -14.97 4.65
CA PHE A 24 2.98 -13.53 4.64
C PHE A 24 3.24 -13.04 6.07
N THR A 25 4.46 -12.65 6.39
CA THR A 25 4.84 -12.25 7.76
C THR A 25 5.01 -10.73 7.91
N PRO A 26 4.90 -10.18 9.14
CA PRO A 26 5.18 -8.75 9.36
C PRO A 26 6.64 -8.38 9.05
N GLN A 27 7.59 -9.29 9.25
CA GLN A 27 9.00 -9.07 8.90
C GLN A 27 9.21 -8.91 7.39
N MET A 28 8.42 -9.62 6.57
CA MET A 28 8.42 -9.43 5.13
C MET A 28 7.91 -8.04 4.74
N ALA A 29 6.86 -7.55 5.41
CA ALA A 29 6.34 -6.19 5.18
C ALA A 29 7.35 -5.10 5.58
N GLU A 30 8.00 -5.24 6.74
CA GLU A 30 9.06 -4.31 7.18
C GLU A 30 10.29 -4.34 6.26
N SER A 31 10.64 -5.52 5.72
CA SER A 31 11.70 -5.65 4.72
C SER A 31 11.37 -4.89 3.43
N VAL A 32 10.10 -4.92 2.98
CA VAL A 32 9.64 -4.13 1.84
C VAL A 32 9.80 -2.64 2.13
N LEU A 33 9.36 -2.15 3.30
CA LEU A 33 9.56 -0.75 3.70
C LEU A 33 11.05 -0.36 3.67
N ALA A 34 11.93 -1.21 4.23
CA ALA A 34 13.37 -0.94 4.24
C ALA A 34 13.96 -0.84 2.81
N LYS A 35 13.52 -1.71 1.89
CA LYS A 35 13.92 -1.66 0.47
C LYS A 35 13.43 -0.38 -0.20
N VAL A 36 12.18 0.01 0.04
CA VAL A 36 11.59 1.26 -0.49
C VAL A 36 12.40 2.47 -0.01
N VAL A 37 12.64 2.58 1.30
CA VAL A 37 13.45 3.67 1.90
C VAL A 37 14.83 3.75 1.24
N ALA A 38 15.50 2.62 1.08
CA ALA A 38 16.82 2.58 0.45
C ALA A 38 16.80 2.84 -1.07
N GLY A 39 15.64 2.69 -1.71
CA GLY A 39 15.42 2.97 -3.12
C GLY A 39 15.19 4.44 -3.41
N VAL A 40 14.46 5.14 -2.52
CA VAL A 40 14.24 6.60 -2.61
C VAL A 40 15.57 7.33 -2.74
N SER A 41 16.57 6.95 -1.94
CA SER A 41 17.89 7.61 -1.93
C SER A 41 18.71 7.39 -3.21
N ARG A 42 18.29 6.51 -4.14
CA ARG A 42 19.12 6.06 -5.27
C ARG A 42 18.59 6.35 -6.67
N ASN A 43 17.28 6.34 -6.92
CA ASN A 43 16.78 6.01 -8.27
C ASN A 43 15.93 7.05 -9.04
N GLY A 44 15.73 8.27 -8.54
CA GLY A 44 14.86 9.22 -9.27
C GLY A 44 13.42 8.70 -9.48
N VAL A 45 12.63 9.35 -10.33
CA VAL A 45 11.17 9.12 -10.43
C VAL A 45 10.79 7.94 -11.33
N ALA A 46 11.51 7.75 -12.46
CA ALA A 46 11.09 6.84 -13.53
C ALA A 46 11.19 5.35 -13.18
N ASP A 47 12.07 4.97 -12.24
CA ASP A 47 12.28 3.55 -11.88
C ASP A 47 11.72 3.18 -10.51
N PHE A 48 11.36 4.18 -9.70
CA PHE A 48 10.91 3.96 -8.33
C PHE A 48 9.61 3.15 -8.28
N CYS A 49 8.58 3.60 -8.99
CA CYS A 49 7.25 2.98 -8.94
C CYS A 49 7.23 1.59 -9.56
N ALA A 50 7.93 1.37 -10.67
CA ALA A 50 8.05 0.03 -11.28
C ALA A 50 8.70 -0.97 -10.32
N THR A 51 9.74 -0.53 -9.59
CA THR A 51 10.47 -1.36 -8.64
C THR A 51 9.66 -1.66 -7.38
N PHE A 52 9.06 -0.64 -6.77
CA PHE A 52 8.54 -0.76 -5.40
C PHE A 52 7.03 -0.85 -5.29
N ALA A 53 6.27 -0.46 -6.32
CA ALA A 53 4.81 -0.39 -6.26
C ALA A 53 4.12 -1.51 -7.05
N ARG A 54 3.09 -2.10 -6.48
CA ARG A 54 2.16 -2.99 -7.18
C ARG A 54 1.27 -2.21 -8.14
N SER A 55 0.85 -1.00 -7.77
CA SER A 55 0.06 -0.10 -8.61
C SER A 55 0.93 1.00 -9.21
N THR A 56 1.70 0.68 -10.25
CA THR A 56 2.71 1.58 -10.84
C THR A 56 2.14 2.95 -11.25
N ALA A 57 1.06 2.99 -12.03
CA ALA A 57 0.48 4.25 -12.50
C ALA A 57 -0.02 5.16 -11.36
N THR A 58 -0.67 4.57 -10.34
CA THR A 58 -1.12 5.32 -9.16
C THR A 58 0.06 5.84 -8.35
N CYS A 59 1.11 5.02 -8.17
CA CYS A 59 2.35 5.47 -7.55
C CYS A 59 2.94 6.65 -8.31
N GLU A 60 3.07 6.59 -9.64
CA GLU A 60 3.68 7.66 -10.41
C GLU A 60 2.93 8.99 -10.28
N THR A 61 1.60 8.95 -10.31
CA THR A 61 0.77 10.15 -10.12
C THR A 61 0.99 10.76 -8.74
N LEU A 62 0.88 9.95 -7.67
CA LEU A 62 1.08 10.43 -6.31
C LEU A 62 2.51 10.90 -6.05
N LEU A 63 3.50 10.26 -6.67
CA LEU A 63 4.90 10.65 -6.56
C LEU A 63 5.13 12.00 -7.25
N ARG A 64 4.60 12.18 -8.46
CA ARG A 64 4.65 13.47 -9.17
C ARG A 64 4.00 14.58 -8.36
N ASP A 65 2.84 14.32 -7.76
CA ASP A 65 2.14 15.32 -6.94
C ASP A 65 2.90 15.65 -5.66
N ALA A 66 3.44 14.65 -4.95
CA ALA A 66 4.32 14.87 -3.81
C ALA A 66 5.54 15.73 -4.20
N LEU A 67 6.18 15.45 -5.32
CA LEU A 67 7.32 16.22 -5.82
C LEU A 67 6.95 17.65 -6.20
N ARG A 68 5.80 17.87 -6.85
CA ARG A 68 5.27 19.22 -7.16
C ARG A 68 5.01 20.03 -5.90
N GLN A 69 4.62 19.38 -4.81
CA GLN A 69 4.36 19.98 -3.51
C GLN A 69 5.61 20.09 -2.63
N CYS A 70 6.80 19.83 -3.19
CA CYS A 70 8.05 19.82 -2.45
C CYS A 70 8.09 18.79 -1.29
N LEU A 71 7.23 17.76 -1.33
CA LEU A 71 7.13 16.70 -0.31
C LEU A 71 8.18 15.62 -0.58
N LEU A 72 9.33 15.78 0.04
CA LEU A 72 10.41 14.81 0.07
C LEU A 72 10.48 14.12 1.43
N PRO A 73 10.78 12.81 1.49
CA PRO A 73 11.02 12.15 2.77
C PRO A 73 12.33 12.66 3.37
N GLY A 74 12.32 12.91 4.67
CA GLY A 74 13.50 13.18 5.48
C GLY A 74 14.10 11.88 6.00
N ASP A 75 14.29 11.80 7.31
CA ASP A 75 14.87 10.61 7.96
C ASP A 75 14.04 9.33 7.74
N LYS A 76 14.69 8.19 7.96
CA LYS A 76 14.06 6.87 7.92
C LYS A 76 12.81 6.85 8.84
N PRO A 77 11.64 6.42 8.34
CA PRO A 77 10.43 6.35 9.14
C PRO A 77 10.50 5.22 10.18
N VAL A 78 9.69 5.35 11.23
CA VAL A 78 9.52 4.37 12.30
C VAL A 78 8.18 3.66 12.13
N VAL A 79 8.18 2.33 12.21
CA VAL A 79 6.94 1.54 12.24
C VAL A 79 6.31 1.67 13.63
N LYS A 80 5.09 2.20 13.67
CA LYS A 80 4.29 2.35 14.90
C LYS A 80 3.41 1.15 15.18
N ARG A 81 2.88 0.55 14.13
CA ARG A 81 1.97 -0.59 14.21
C ARG A 81 2.11 -1.44 12.95
N SER A 82 1.89 -2.74 13.10
CA SER A 82 1.75 -3.69 12.02
C SER A 82 0.42 -4.41 12.18
N ILE A 83 -0.39 -4.41 11.12
CA ILE A 83 -1.76 -4.94 11.13
C ILE A 83 -1.86 -5.98 10.02
N HIS A 84 -2.22 -7.21 10.39
CA HIS A 84 -2.58 -8.24 9.43
C HIS A 84 -4.02 -8.05 8.99
N LEU A 85 -4.23 -7.95 7.69
CA LEU A 85 -5.54 -7.91 7.08
C LEU A 85 -5.68 -9.15 6.20
N PRO A 86 -6.54 -10.11 6.59
CA PRO A 86 -6.74 -11.33 5.81
C PRO A 86 -7.32 -10.99 4.43
N ALA A 87 -7.03 -11.84 3.45
CA ALA A 87 -7.63 -11.72 2.12
C ALA A 87 -9.16 -11.78 2.20
N THR A 88 -9.83 -11.03 1.31
CA THR A 88 -11.27 -11.14 1.07
C THR A 88 -11.53 -11.49 -0.39
N ASP A 89 -12.79 -11.70 -0.74
CA ASP A 89 -13.30 -11.75 -2.12
C ASP A 89 -12.81 -10.61 -3.04
N LYS A 90 -12.54 -9.42 -2.46
CA LYS A 90 -12.19 -8.19 -3.18
C LYS A 90 -10.74 -7.76 -3.02
N TYR A 91 -10.05 -8.24 -1.98
CA TYR A 91 -8.74 -7.72 -1.60
C TYR A 91 -7.76 -8.84 -1.29
N GLU A 92 -6.53 -8.67 -1.76
CA GLU A 92 -5.39 -9.53 -1.45
C GLU A 92 -5.05 -9.47 0.06
N GLU A 93 -4.46 -10.55 0.58
CA GLU A 93 -3.90 -10.54 1.94
C GLU A 93 -2.88 -9.40 2.06
N THR A 94 -3.05 -8.58 3.10
CA THR A 94 -2.32 -7.33 3.26
C THR A 94 -1.70 -7.25 4.65
N TRP A 95 -0.44 -6.83 4.72
CA TRP A 95 0.13 -6.28 5.94
C TRP A 95 0.17 -4.77 5.84
N GLN A 96 -0.59 -4.10 6.69
CA GLN A 96 -0.60 -2.65 6.78
C GLN A 96 0.34 -2.20 7.89
N LEU A 97 1.39 -1.47 7.50
CA LEU A 97 2.26 -0.79 8.45
C LEU A 97 1.75 0.62 8.67
N VAL A 98 1.57 1.02 9.91
CA VAL A 98 1.41 2.44 10.26
C VAL A 98 2.81 2.99 10.50
N VAL A 99 3.25 3.91 9.66
CA VAL A 99 4.61 4.47 9.73
C VAL A 99 4.55 5.94 10.08
N GLN A 100 5.46 6.36 10.97
CA GLN A 100 5.65 7.74 11.34
C GLN A 100 7.01 8.21 10.83
N GLY A 101 7.05 9.35 10.15
CA GLY A 101 8.31 9.90 9.65
C GLY A 101 8.31 11.42 9.67
N ARG A 102 9.29 11.99 8.99
CA ARG A 102 9.38 13.42 8.72
C ARG A 102 9.66 13.66 7.25
N THR A 103 9.15 14.75 6.72
CA THR A 103 9.60 15.30 5.43
C THR A 103 10.96 15.99 5.61
N LEU A 104 11.61 16.32 4.48
CA LEU A 104 12.94 16.93 4.46
C LEU A 104 12.99 18.29 5.21
N ASP A 105 11.89 19.03 5.23
CA ASP A 105 11.73 20.30 5.95
C ASP A 105 11.32 20.12 7.43
N GLY A 106 11.21 18.87 7.89
CA GLY A 106 11.01 18.53 9.30
C GLY A 106 9.55 18.33 9.73
N GLN A 107 8.58 18.46 8.82
CA GLN A 107 7.18 18.20 9.16
C GLN A 107 6.96 16.73 9.45
N LYS A 108 6.21 16.43 10.52
CA LYS A 108 5.90 15.06 10.91
C LYS A 108 4.69 14.57 10.13
N TYR A 109 4.74 13.31 9.71
CA TYR A 109 3.58 12.60 9.16
C TYR A 109 3.41 11.25 9.82
N VAL A 110 2.19 10.74 9.74
CA VAL A 110 1.83 9.35 9.99
C VAL A 110 1.04 8.88 8.79
N THR A 111 1.42 7.73 8.21
CA THR A 111 0.82 7.20 6.99
C THR A 111 0.58 5.71 7.12
N ASP A 112 -0.42 5.22 6.41
CA ASP A 112 -0.57 3.79 6.18
C ASP A 112 0.31 3.37 5.00
N PHE A 113 1.01 2.26 5.17
CA PHE A 113 1.87 1.67 4.17
C PHE A 113 1.47 0.21 3.98
N PRO A 114 0.53 -0.07 3.05
CA PRO A 114 0.07 -1.42 2.79
C PRO A 114 1.04 -2.18 1.89
N ILE A 115 1.34 -3.43 2.27
CA ILE A 115 2.12 -4.40 1.51
C ILE A 115 1.20 -5.59 1.20
N VAL A 116 1.23 -6.06 -0.04
CA VAL A 116 0.47 -7.24 -0.51
C VAL A 116 1.43 -8.32 -1.01
N LEU A 117 0.98 -9.57 -1.01
CA LEU A 117 1.67 -10.64 -1.75
C LEU A 117 1.23 -10.64 -3.21
N SER A 118 2.05 -10.05 -4.09
CA SER A 118 1.83 -10.05 -5.54
C SER A 118 2.69 -11.12 -6.20
N GLY A 119 2.08 -12.14 -6.80
CA GLY A 119 2.82 -13.22 -7.47
C GLY A 119 3.76 -14.00 -6.54
N GLY A 120 3.43 -14.09 -5.25
CA GLY A 120 4.28 -14.72 -4.22
C GLY A 120 5.39 -13.82 -3.66
N VAL A 121 5.50 -12.58 -4.13
CA VAL A 121 6.51 -11.61 -3.68
C VAL A 121 5.82 -10.45 -2.96
N PRO A 122 6.25 -10.11 -1.72
CA PRO A 122 5.77 -8.92 -1.03
C PRO A 122 6.10 -7.64 -1.80
N LYS A 123 5.10 -6.82 -2.07
CA LYS A 123 5.27 -5.53 -2.74
C LYS A 123 4.42 -4.47 -2.06
N ALA A 124 4.94 -3.26 -1.93
CA ALA A 124 4.14 -2.15 -1.43
C ALA A 124 3.05 -1.84 -2.46
N VAL A 125 1.85 -1.45 -2.02
CA VAL A 125 0.79 -1.08 -2.97
C VAL A 125 1.21 0.15 -3.77
N LEU A 126 1.70 1.19 -3.08
CA LEU A 126 2.11 2.47 -3.67
C LEU A 126 3.59 2.80 -3.53
N GLY A 127 4.30 2.29 -2.51
CA GLY A 127 5.72 2.61 -2.30
C GLY A 127 6.02 4.03 -1.80
N ILE A 128 5.04 4.93 -1.72
CA ILE A 128 5.22 6.30 -1.20
C ILE A 128 4.72 6.36 0.24
N TYR A 129 5.64 6.42 1.20
CA TYR A 129 5.31 6.43 2.63
C TYR A 129 5.30 7.83 3.26
N TRP A 130 5.62 8.88 2.51
CA TRP A 130 5.84 10.23 3.04
C TRP A 130 4.84 11.26 2.54
N ASN A 131 3.83 10.84 1.78
CA ASN A 131 2.74 11.72 1.34
C ASN A 131 1.68 11.93 2.45
N GLY A 132 1.80 11.24 3.59
CA GLY A 132 0.86 11.31 4.71
C GLY A 132 -0.56 10.87 4.37
N GLN A 133 -0.74 10.14 3.26
CA GLN A 133 -2.02 9.54 2.90
C GLN A 133 -2.24 8.25 3.71
N GLY A 134 -3.35 8.18 4.42
CA GLY A 134 -3.86 6.93 4.98
C GLY A 134 -4.87 6.26 4.04
N TYR A 135 -5.06 4.96 4.22
CA TYR A 135 -6.19 4.24 3.65
C TYR A 135 -6.69 3.22 4.69
N GLY A 136 -7.84 3.52 5.30
CA GLY A 136 -8.97 2.59 5.27
C GLY A 136 -9.76 2.86 3.99
N ARG A 137 -10.50 1.87 3.45
CA ARG A 137 -11.08 1.79 2.08
C ARG A 137 -11.87 3.02 1.55
N ASN A 138 -12.08 4.06 2.35
CA ASN A 138 -12.64 5.34 1.96
C ASN A 138 -11.65 6.48 2.30
N MET A 139 -11.21 7.23 1.29
CA MET A 139 -10.32 8.38 1.43
C MET A 139 -11.03 9.66 1.92
N ASP A 140 -12.36 9.64 2.02
CA ASP A 140 -13.18 10.81 2.37
C ASP A 140 -13.37 11.00 3.90
N ASP A 141 -12.91 10.04 4.72
CA ASP A 141 -13.04 10.08 6.18
C ASP A 141 -11.71 9.65 6.86
N PRO A 142 -10.75 10.57 7.02
CA PRO A 142 -9.45 10.25 7.60
C PRO A 142 -9.58 9.88 9.08
N PRO A 143 -8.97 8.78 9.56
CA PRO A 143 -8.91 8.50 10.99
C PRO A 143 -8.13 9.60 11.71
N THR A 144 -8.36 9.71 13.03
CA THR A 144 -7.79 10.71 13.96
C THR A 144 -6.25 10.77 14.03
N TYR A 145 -5.54 9.97 13.21
CA TYR A 145 -4.10 9.75 13.28
C TYR A 145 -3.36 9.92 11.94
N THR A 146 -4.02 10.33 10.85
CA THR A 146 -3.32 10.72 9.62
C THR A 146 -3.08 12.22 9.61
N VAL A 147 -1.81 12.62 9.53
CA VAL A 147 -1.42 14.02 9.36
C VAL A 147 -0.73 14.12 8.00
N PRO A 148 -1.44 14.55 6.94
CA PRO A 148 -0.77 14.91 5.71
C PRO A 148 0.19 16.07 6.02
N PRO A 149 1.46 16.00 5.60
CA PRO A 149 2.34 17.14 5.70
C PRO A 149 1.73 18.31 4.90
N GLN A 150 1.76 19.53 5.47
CA GLN A 150 1.27 20.73 4.81
C GLN A 150 2.38 21.32 3.92
N ASN A 151 2.02 22.16 2.94
CA ASN A 151 2.96 22.66 1.94
C ASN A 151 4.23 23.27 2.53
N ALA A 152 5.37 23.02 1.85
CA ALA A 152 6.68 23.60 2.19
C ALA A 152 7.30 24.41 1.03
N CYS A 153 6.61 24.53 -0.11
CA CYS A 153 7.08 25.44 -1.15
C CYS A 153 6.80 26.89 -0.68
N PRO A 154 7.81 27.78 -0.65
CA PRO A 154 7.60 29.20 -0.38
C PRO A 154 6.77 29.90 -1.46
#